data_AF-A0A377G7H7-F1
#
_entry.id   AF-A0A377G7H7-F1
#
_cell.length_a   1.000
_cell.length_b   1.000
_cell.length_c   1.000
_cell.angle_alpha   90.00
_cell.angle_beta   90.00
_cell.angle_gamma   90.00
#
_symmetry.space_group_name_H-M   'P 1'
#
loop_
_entity.id
_entity.type
_entity.pdbx_description
1 polymer ?
#
loop_
_entity_poly.entity_id
_entity_poly.type
_entity_poly.pdbx_seq_one_letter_code
_entity_poly.pdbx_strand_id
1 'polypeptide(L)'
;MNDITALLPHIKLRFNIEHPTYEDSYAYGYECALADVAEEDNPFQKGTQQAEHWLEGWWDAIEGEAPLFELNPLDKEEVAATAERAANDQEYCQKHSFLSLVIEISGAIAASAIVGYQLFELVA
;
A
#
# COMPACT_ATOMS: atom_id res chain seq x y z
N MET A 1 15.89 -8.75 -16.52
CA MET A 1 16.72 -8.92 -15.31
C MET A 1 15.79 -8.58 -14.15
N ASN A 2 15.30 -9.58 -13.42
CA ASN A 2 14.24 -9.38 -12.42
C ASN A 2 14.86 -8.77 -11.18
N ASP A 3 14.56 -7.50 -10.92
CA ASP A 3 15.11 -6.78 -9.79
C ASP A 3 14.42 -7.23 -8.49
N ILE A 4 15.08 -8.16 -7.80
CA ILE A 4 14.56 -8.82 -6.59
C ILE A 4 14.43 -7.80 -5.44
N THR A 5 15.14 -6.67 -5.51
CA THR A 5 15.07 -5.59 -4.53
C THR A 5 13.73 -4.85 -4.54
N ALA A 6 13.02 -4.80 -5.67
CA ALA A 6 11.66 -4.25 -5.75
C ALA A 6 10.59 -5.22 -5.22
N LEU A 7 10.86 -6.53 -5.25
CA LEU A 7 9.91 -7.57 -4.84
C LEU A 7 9.91 -7.81 -3.33
N LEU A 8 11.07 -7.71 -2.68
CA LEU A 8 11.20 -8.00 -1.25
C LEU A 8 10.30 -7.12 -0.35
N PRO A 9 10.18 -5.80 -0.58
CA PRO A 9 9.25 -4.96 0.19
C PRO A 9 7.80 -5.36 -0.02
N HIS A 10 7.41 -5.70 -1.26
CA HIS A 10 6.05 -6.12 -1.58
C HIS A 10 5.67 -7.44 -0.89
N ILE A 11 6.59 -8.41 -0.88
CA ILE A 11 6.38 -9.69 -0.21
C ILE A 11 6.31 -9.51 1.31
N LYS A 12 7.19 -8.69 1.89
CA LYS A 12 7.18 -8.40 3.32
C LYS A 12 5.87 -7.72 3.75
N LEU A 13 5.38 -6.77 2.96
CA LEU A 13 4.10 -6.10 3.21
C LEU A 13 2.94 -7.08 3.15
N ARG A 14 2.87 -7.92 2.10
CA ARG A 14 1.82 -8.97 2.00
C ARG A 14 1.86 -9.90 3.19
N PHE A 15 3.05 -10.32 3.63
CA PHE A 15 3.18 -11.23 4.76
C PHE A 15 2.61 -10.61 6.05
N ASN A 16 2.87 -9.34 6.31
CA ASN A 16 2.31 -8.65 7.48
C ASN A 16 0.79 -8.45 7.39
N ILE A 17 0.23 -8.26 6.19
CA ILE A 17 -1.21 -8.10 5.98
C ILE A 17 -1.93 -9.46 6.09
N GLU A 18 -1.36 -10.51 5.50
CA GLU A 18 -1.96 -11.84 5.43
C GLU A 18 -1.76 -12.65 6.72
N HIS A 19 -0.73 -12.32 7.51
CA HIS A 19 -0.38 -13.00 8.76
C HIS A 19 -0.11 -12.01 9.89
N PRO A 20 -1.14 -11.26 10.35
CA PRO A 20 -0.98 -10.42 11.52
C PRO A 20 -0.64 -11.28 12.74
N THR A 21 0.13 -10.71 13.66
CA THR A 21 0.43 -11.40 14.92
C THR A 21 -0.82 -11.46 15.79
N TYR A 22 -0.81 -12.32 16.80
CA TYR A 22 -1.93 -12.42 17.74
C TYR A 22 -2.09 -11.15 18.58
N GLU A 23 -0.97 -10.52 18.93
CA GLU A 23 -0.96 -9.23 19.63
C GLU A 23 -1.59 -8.13 18.76
N ASP A 24 -1.25 -8.08 17.47
CA ASP A 24 -1.87 -7.12 16.53
C ASP A 24 -3.37 -7.40 16.35
N SER A 25 -3.77 -8.67 16.30
CA SER A 25 -5.17 -9.07 16.15
C SER A 25 -5.99 -8.65 17.37
N TYR A 26 -5.43 -8.84 18.58
CA TYR A 26 -6.01 -8.38 19.83
C TYR A 26 -6.14 -6.85 19.87
N ALA A 27 -5.04 -6.14 19.60
CA ALA A 27 -5.02 -4.68 19.64
C ALA A 27 -6.05 -4.08 18.66
N TYR A 28 -6.14 -4.66 17.46
CA TYR A 28 -7.12 -4.25 16.47
C TYR A 28 -8.56 -4.48 16.93
N GLY A 29 -8.84 -5.59 17.63
CA GLY A 29 -10.16 -5.85 18.22
C GLY A 29 -10.54 -4.85 19.30
N TYR A 30 -9.59 -4.53 20.18
CA TYR A 30 -9.74 -3.53 21.23
C TYR A 30 -10.02 -2.14 20.65
N GLU A 31 -9.27 -1.71 19.63
CA GLU A 31 -9.51 -0.45 18.93
C GLU A 31 -10.88 -0.42 18.21
N CYS A 32 -11.30 -1.55 17.62
CA CYS A 32 -12.59 -1.67 16.96
C CYS A 32 -13.76 -1.48 17.94
N ALA A 33 -13.68 -2.08 19.13
CA ALA A 33 -14.68 -1.88 20.18
C ALA A 33 -14.75 -0.41 20.63
N LEU A 34 -13.60 0.25 20.83
CA LEU A 34 -13.55 1.68 21.16
C LEU A 34 -14.16 2.57 20.07
N ALA A 35 -14.14 2.12 18.82
CA ALA A 35 -14.71 2.81 17.67
C ALA A 35 -16.18 2.43 17.37
N ASP A 36 -16.86 1.76 18.31
CA ASP A 36 -18.24 1.28 18.19
C ASP A 36 -18.47 0.34 16.98
N VAL A 37 -17.44 -0.42 16.57
CA VAL A 37 -17.56 -1.46 15.54
C VAL A 37 -18.23 -2.69 16.16
N ALA A 38 -19.17 -3.30 15.43
CA ALA A 38 -19.92 -4.45 15.90
C ALA A 38 -19.04 -5.71 15.96
N GLU A 39 -19.34 -6.62 16.89
CA GLU A 39 -18.62 -7.90 17.04
C GLU A 39 -18.64 -8.71 15.74
N GLU A 40 -19.74 -8.65 14.98
CA GLU A 40 -19.93 -9.39 13.74
C GLU A 40 -19.05 -8.90 12.59
N ASP A 41 -18.50 -7.69 12.70
CA ASP A 41 -17.61 -7.08 11.71
C ASP A 41 -16.15 -7.50 11.89
N ASN A 42 -15.89 -8.52 12.72
CA ASN A 42 -14.58 -9.16 12.82
C ASN A 42 -14.05 -9.54 11.42
N PRO A 43 -12.90 -8.99 10.97
CA PRO A 43 -12.40 -9.23 9.62
C PRO A 43 -11.80 -10.64 9.46
N PHE A 44 -11.53 -11.34 10.57
CA PHE A 44 -10.88 -12.64 10.56
C PHE A 44 -11.90 -13.76 10.35
N GLN A 45 -11.46 -14.81 9.65
CA GLN A 45 -12.29 -15.99 9.45
C GLN A 45 -12.63 -16.65 10.80
N LYS A 46 -13.92 -16.92 11.04
CA LYS A 46 -14.40 -17.57 12.26
C LYS A 46 -13.69 -18.91 12.50
N GLY A 47 -13.27 -19.14 13.75
CA GLY A 47 -12.54 -20.34 14.17
C GLY A 47 -11.03 -20.32 13.91
N THR A 48 -10.49 -19.19 13.44
CA THR A 48 -9.04 -18.95 13.45
C THR A 48 -8.62 -18.34 14.80
N GLN A 49 -7.37 -18.55 15.19
CA GLN A 49 -6.84 -17.96 16.44
C GLN A 49 -6.82 -16.43 16.40
N GLN A 50 -6.60 -15.83 15.21
CA GLN A 50 -6.69 -14.38 15.02
C GLN A 50 -8.08 -13.85 15.33
N ALA A 51 -9.14 -14.57 14.90
CA ALA A 51 -10.51 -14.20 15.21
C ALA A 51 -10.80 -14.27 16.70
N GLU A 52 -10.27 -15.29 17.40
CA GLU A 52 -10.43 -15.45 18.85
C GLU A 52 -9.73 -14.31 19.62
N HIS A 53 -8.48 -13.98 19.26
CA HIS A 53 -7.75 -12.89 19.91
C HIS A 53 -8.34 -11.50 19.60
N TRP A 54 -8.87 -11.29 18.39
CA TRP A 54 -9.61 -10.08 18.07
C TRP A 54 -10.85 -9.94 18.95
N LEU A 55 -11.60 -11.03 19.15
CA LEU A 55 -12.78 -11.03 20.02
C LEU A 55 -12.40 -10.74 21.47
N GLU A 56 -11.31 -11.34 21.96
CA GLU A 56 -10.77 -11.11 23.30
C GLU A 56 -10.51 -9.60 23.52
N GLY A 57 -9.78 -8.96 22.62
CA GLY A 57 -9.52 -7.52 22.72
C GLY A 57 -10.78 -6.67 22.62
N TRP A 58 -11.72 -7.06 21.74
CA TRP A 58 -13.00 -6.36 21.60
C TRP A 58 -13.83 -6.42 22.90
N TRP A 59 -13.92 -7.59 23.53
CA TRP A 59 -14.64 -7.75 24.80
C TRP A 59 -13.96 -6.99 25.95
N ASP A 60 -12.63 -7.04 26.07
CA ASP A 60 -11.88 -6.29 27.08
C ASP A 60 -12.18 -4.78 27.00
N ALA A 61 -12.22 -4.22 25.79
CA ALA A 61 -12.54 -2.81 25.58
C ALA A 61 -13.99 -2.46 25.95
N ILE A 62 -14.95 -3.32 25.60
CA ILE A 62 -16.36 -3.14 25.97
C ILE A 62 -16.58 -3.21 27.48
N GLU A 63 -15.82 -4.07 28.17
CA GLU A 63 -15.84 -4.19 29.63
C GLU A 63 -15.09 -3.05 30.32
N GLY A 64 -14.33 -2.24 29.57
CA GLY A 64 -13.56 -1.10 30.06
C GLY A 64 -12.26 -1.51 30.77
N GLU A 65 -11.78 -2.73 30.51
CA GLU A 65 -10.50 -3.23 31.00
C GLU A 65 -9.34 -2.56 30.27
N ALA A 66 -8.17 -2.48 30.92
CA ALA A 66 -6.98 -1.97 30.25
C ALA A 66 -6.46 -2.99 29.24
N PRO A 67 -5.94 -2.55 28.08
CA PRO A 67 -5.47 -3.47 27.04
C PRO A 67 -4.29 -4.31 27.56
N LEU A 68 -4.29 -5.60 27.25
CA LEU A 68 -3.24 -6.56 27.65
C LEU A 68 -1.88 -6.24 27.01
N PHE A 69 -1.90 -5.69 25.80
CA PHE A 69 -0.72 -5.31 25.04
C PHE A 69 -0.69 -3.78 24.82
N GLU A 70 0.49 -3.24 24.55
CA GLU A 70 0.59 -1.83 24.18
C GLU A 70 -0.06 -1.61 22.80
N LEU A 71 -1.16 -0.85 22.78
CA LEU A 71 -1.77 -0.37 21.55
C LEU A 71 -0.78 0.59 20.89
N ASN A 72 -0.24 0.19 19.73
CA ASN A 72 0.68 0.94 18.87
C ASN A 72 1.79 1.75 19.60
N PRO A 73 3.03 1.23 19.70
CA PRO A 73 4.14 1.98 20.31
C PRO A 73 4.54 3.25 19.53
N LEU A 74 4.03 3.44 18.31
CA LEU A 74 4.30 4.60 17.46
C LEU A 74 3.73 5.91 18.01
N ASP A 75 2.77 5.87 18.95
CA ASP A 75 2.18 7.08 19.52
C ASP A 75 3.01 7.69 20.67
N LYS A 76 4.03 6.99 21.19
CA LYS A 76 4.83 7.45 22.34
C LYS A 76 6.13 8.19 21.97
N GLU A 77 6.58 8.13 20.71
CA GLU A 77 7.69 8.96 20.22
C GLU A 77 7.12 10.20 19.53
N GLU A 78 7.27 11.35 20.20
CA GLU A 78 7.09 12.72 19.72
C GLU A 78 6.52 12.88 18.31
N VAL A 79 5.25 13.29 18.26
CA VAL A 79 4.61 13.97 17.12
C VAL A 79 5.37 15.28 16.82
N ALA A 80 6.55 15.17 16.23
CA ALA A 80 7.04 16.17 15.31
C ALA A 80 6.25 15.95 14.02
N ALA A 81 5.07 16.55 13.94
CA ALA A 81 4.19 16.54 12.78
C ALA A 81 4.87 17.21 11.56
N THR A 82 5.85 16.55 10.95
CA THR A 82 5.98 16.62 9.51
C THR A 82 4.86 15.78 8.96
N ALA A 83 3.97 16.38 8.17
CA ALA A 83 2.89 15.69 7.46
C ALA A 83 3.50 14.54 6.64
N GLU A 84 3.61 13.36 7.24
CA GLU A 84 4.07 12.16 6.58
C GLU A 84 2.97 11.77 5.61
N ARG A 85 3.21 12.17 4.36
CA ARG A 85 2.45 11.79 3.18
C ARG A 85 2.20 10.28 3.24
N ALA A 86 0.94 9.87 3.27
CA ALA A 86 0.60 8.46 3.40
C ALA A 86 1.21 7.69 2.21
N ALA A 87 1.56 6.41 2.39
CA ALA A 87 2.24 5.64 1.34
C ALA A 87 1.41 5.55 0.03
N ASN A 88 0.09 5.71 0.15
CA ASN A 88 -0.88 5.79 -0.95
C ASN A 88 -1.10 7.21 -1.51
N ASP A 89 -0.58 8.27 -0.90
CA ASP A 89 -0.61 9.65 -1.40
C ASP A 89 0.43 9.89 -2.53
N GLN A 90 1.03 8.82 -3.05
CA GLN A 90 1.81 8.86 -4.26
C GLN A 90 0.86 8.96 -5.45
N GLU A 91 0.61 10.18 -5.90
CA GLU A 91 0.01 10.41 -7.22
C GLU A 91 0.91 9.77 -8.28
N TYR A 92 0.32 8.91 -9.12
CA TYR A 92 0.97 8.37 -10.31
C TYR A 92 1.24 9.51 -11.31
N CYS A 93 2.33 10.24 -11.10
CA CYS A 93 2.82 11.24 -12.02
C CYS A 93 3.57 10.53 -13.16
N GLN A 94 2.89 10.23 -14.27
CA GLN A 94 3.60 10.09 -15.55
C GLN A 94 4.21 11.44 -15.90
N LYS A 95 5.47 11.66 -15.50
CA LYS A 95 6.25 12.81 -15.94
C LYS A 95 6.59 12.64 -17.42
N HIS A 96 5.64 12.92 -18.31
CA HIS A 96 5.98 13.28 -19.68
C HIS A 96 6.56 14.69 -19.66
N SER A 97 7.89 14.79 -19.58
CA SER A 97 8.57 16.06 -19.79
C SER A 97 8.25 16.56 -21.20
N PHE A 98 7.94 17.85 -21.35
CA PHE A 98 7.70 18.47 -22.66
C PHE A 98 8.82 18.15 -23.66
N LEU A 99 10.07 18.07 -23.19
CA LEU A 99 11.21 17.69 -24.02
C LEU A 99 11.14 16.23 -24.51
N SER A 100 10.66 15.30 -23.68
CA SER A 100 10.46 13.90 -24.09
C SER A 100 9.39 13.81 -25.18
N LEU A 101 8.29 14.55 -25.06
CA LEU A 101 7.25 14.63 -26.07
C LEU A 101 7.77 15.18 -27.41
N VAL A 102 8.57 16.25 -27.35
CA VAL A 102 9.17 16.87 -28.55
C VAL A 102 10.13 15.90 -29.23
N ILE A 103 10.99 15.20 -28.47
CA ILE A 103 11.94 14.22 -29.03
C ILE A 103 11.19 13.05 -29.67
N GLU A 104 10.13 12.57 -29.04
CA GLU A 104 9.33 11.44 -29.55
C GLU A 104 8.63 11.79 -30.88
N ILE A 105 7.95 12.94 -30.93
CA ILE A 105 7.25 13.39 -32.14
C ILE A 105 8.25 13.69 -33.26
N SER A 106 9.32 14.42 -32.97
CA SER A 106 10.33 14.78 -33.98
C SER A 106 11.07 13.55 -34.52
N GLY A 107 11.40 12.58 -33.65
CA GLY A 107 11.98 11.31 -34.05
C GLY A 107 11.07 10.49 -34.97
N ALA A 108 9.78 10.40 -34.64
CA ALA A 108 8.79 9.69 -35.46
C ALA A 108 8.64 10.33 -36.85
N ILE A 109 8.58 11.66 -36.93
CA ILE A 109 8.49 12.38 -38.21
C ILE A 109 9.75 12.18 -39.05
N ALA A 110 10.94 12.30 -38.44
CA ALA A 110 12.20 12.13 -39.15
C ALA A 110 12.36 10.71 -39.71
N ALA A 111 12.05 9.68 -38.91
CA ALA A 111 12.08 8.30 -39.37
C ALA A 111 11.09 8.04 -40.52
N SER A 112 9.86 8.58 -40.39
CA SER A 112 8.82 8.45 -41.42
C SER A 112 9.23 9.12 -42.74
N ALA A 113 9.88 10.28 -42.67
CA ALA A 113 10.36 10.99 -43.85
C ALA A 113 11.51 10.22 -44.54
N ILE A 114 12.45 9.64 -43.78
CA ILE A 114 13.56 8.84 -44.34
C ILE A 114 13.01 7.60 -45.06
N VAL A 115 12.10 6.86 -44.41
CA VAL A 115 11.49 5.67 -45.01
C VAL A 115 10.63 6.04 -46.22
N GLY A 116 9.87 7.14 -46.12
CA GLY A 116 9.08 7.66 -47.23
C GLY A 116 9.93 8.06 -48.43
N TYR A 117 11.09 8.71 -48.20
CA TYR A 117 12.04 9.07 -49.25
C TYR A 117 12.61 7.82 -49.95
N GLN A 118 13.00 6.80 -49.18
CA GLN A 118 13.50 5.54 -49.72
C GLN A 118 12.47 4.83 -50.61
N LEU A 119 11.19 4.85 -50.23
CA LEU A 119 10.12 4.31 -51.08
C LEU A 119 9.91 5.12 -52.35
N PHE A 120 10.01 6.45 -52.28
CA PHE A 120 9.89 7.32 -53.45
C PHE A 120 11.02 7.08 -54.47
N GLU A 121 12.28 6.96 -54.01
CA GLU A 121 13.39 6.62 -54.92
C GLU A 121 13.30 5.20 -55.48
N LEU A 122 12.65 4.25 -54.79
CA LEU A 122 12.51 2.88 -55.30
C LEU A 122 11.50 2.77 -56.46
N VAL A 123 10.55 3.71 -56.56
CA VAL A 123 9.50 3.74 -57.59
C VAL A 123 9.89 4.62 -58.78
N ALA A 124 10.74 5.62 -58.57
CA ALA A 124 11.27 6.53 -59.61
C ALA A 124 12.40 5.88 -60.42
#